data_AF-A0A965AZS7-F1
#
_entry.id   AF-A0A965AZS7-F1
#
_cell.length_a   1.000
_cell.length_b   1.000
_cell.length_c   1.000
_cell.angle_alpha   90.00
_cell.angle_beta   90.00
_cell.angle_gamma   90.00
#
_symmetry.space_group_name_H-M   'P 1'
#
loop_
_entity.id
_entity.type
_entity.pdbx_description
1 polymer ?
#
loop_
_entity_poly.entity_id
_entity_poly.type
_entity_poly.pdbx_seq_one_letter_code
_entity_poly.pdbx_strand_id
1 'polypeptide(L)'
;MGLSAILTRAKGVDAAGPAIVNIHGGPASLAQHEYAHGFQFLANRGYSVLSVNFRGSAGYGKAFQAVGFRAFGRAMQDDIVDATQWLVEQTERFVQAAQDAGKDIETLYFDDEGHWDYHWTNNVIRTRRVEDFLAKHLGGRSGGWDMIEPALPYLK
;
A
#
# COMPACT_ATOMS: atom_id res chain seq x y z
N MET A 1 22.20 -15.72 3.88
CA MET A 1 21.45 -15.04 4.95
C MET A 1 19.98 -15.12 4.60
N GLY A 2 19.15 -15.75 5.44
CA GLY A 2 17.71 -15.90 5.18
C GLY A 2 16.94 -14.61 5.50
N LEU A 3 15.84 -14.36 4.79
CA LEU A 3 14.89 -13.29 5.10
C LEU A 3 13.71 -13.86 5.88
N SER A 4 13.19 -13.08 6.82
CA SER A 4 11.97 -13.41 7.57
C SER A 4 10.76 -12.84 6.85
N ALA A 5 9.64 -13.56 6.87
CA ALA A 5 8.39 -13.11 6.25
C ALA A 5 7.17 -13.64 6.99
N ILE A 6 6.04 -12.97 6.78
CA ILE A 6 4.73 -13.35 7.30
C ILE A 6 3.79 -13.53 6.12
N LEU A 7 3.09 -14.67 6.08
CA LEU A 7 2.09 -14.97 5.06
C LEU A 7 0.69 -15.00 5.69
N THR A 8 -0.14 -14.04 5.31
CA THR A 8 -1.59 -14.11 5.53
C THR A 8 -2.21 -14.86 4.35
N ARG A 9 -2.63 -16.11 4.56
CA ARG A 9 -3.18 -16.95 3.50
C ARG A 9 -4.67 -16.70 3.31
N ALA A 10 -5.11 -16.60 2.06
CA ALA A 10 -6.53 -16.56 1.71
C ALA A 10 -7.23 -17.88 2.13
N LYS A 11 -8.42 -17.78 2.71
CA LYS A 11 -9.20 -18.95 3.12
C LYS A 11 -9.88 -19.60 1.92
N GLY A 12 -9.81 -20.93 1.81
CA GLY A 12 -10.53 -21.70 0.80
C GLY A 12 -9.94 -21.60 -0.61
N VAL A 13 -8.64 -21.31 -0.72
CA VAL A 13 -7.92 -21.31 -2.00
C VAL A 13 -6.93 -22.49 -1.95
N ASP A 14 -7.26 -23.58 -2.65
CA ASP A 14 -6.53 -24.85 -2.62
C ASP A 14 -5.33 -24.91 -3.60
N ALA A 15 -5.21 -23.92 -4.50
CA ALA A 15 -4.10 -23.73 -5.43
C ALA A 15 -3.29 -22.46 -5.10
N ALA A 16 -2.16 -22.25 -5.78
CA ALA A 16 -1.45 -20.97 -5.75
C ALA A 16 -2.32 -19.87 -6.40
N GLY A 17 -3.26 -19.31 -5.63
CA GLY A 17 -4.12 -18.21 -6.06
C GLY A 17 -3.39 -16.86 -6.10
N PRO A 18 -4.11 -15.78 -6.41
CA PRO A 18 -3.58 -14.42 -6.40
C PRO A 18 -2.80 -14.10 -5.13
N ALA A 19 -1.59 -13.59 -5.28
CA ALA A 19 -0.72 -13.23 -4.16
C ALA A 19 -0.24 -11.78 -4.28
N ILE A 20 -0.20 -11.09 -3.15
CA ILE A 20 0.25 -9.71 -3.00
C ILE A 20 1.51 -9.74 -2.15
N VAL A 21 2.59 -9.14 -2.65
CA VAL A 21 3.78 -8.87 -1.84
C VAL A 21 3.62 -7.48 -1.24
N ASN A 22 3.40 -7.43 0.07
CA ASN A 22 3.33 -6.18 0.81
C ASN A 22 4.74 -5.74 1.20
N ILE A 23 5.12 -4.54 0.77
CA ILE A 23 6.37 -3.89 1.13
C ILE A 23 6.05 -2.87 2.21
N HIS A 24 6.46 -3.15 3.46
CA HIS A 24 6.19 -2.23 4.57
C HIS A 24 7.00 -0.93 4.43
N GLY A 25 6.47 0.17 4.98
CA GLY A 25 7.19 1.44 5.09
C GLY A 25 8.41 1.36 6.02
N GLY A 26 9.11 2.47 6.24
CA GLY A 26 10.35 2.47 7.03
C GLY A 26 11.51 3.11 6.28
N PRO A 27 12.74 2.95 6.77
CA PRO A 27 13.40 1.65 6.97
C PRO A 27 13.41 1.12 8.41
N ALA A 28 13.04 1.93 9.41
CA ALA A 28 13.00 1.51 10.81
C ALA A 28 11.69 0.81 11.23
N SER A 29 11.09 0.04 10.31
CA SER A 29 9.87 -0.75 10.57
C SER A 29 10.11 -2.22 10.22
N LEU A 30 9.15 -3.06 10.56
CA LEU A 30 9.13 -4.48 10.22
C LEU A 30 7.69 -4.96 10.06
N ALA A 31 7.49 -6.00 9.25
CA ALA A 31 6.31 -6.82 9.30
C ALA A 31 6.29 -7.63 10.61
N GLN A 32 5.21 -7.45 11.38
CA GLN A 32 4.98 -8.10 12.66
C GLN A 32 3.78 -9.04 12.57
N HIS A 33 3.74 -10.03 13.46
CA HIS A 33 2.59 -10.92 13.59
C HIS A 33 1.46 -10.23 14.36
N GLU A 34 0.83 -9.27 13.71
CA GLU A 34 -0.19 -8.40 14.28
C GLU A 34 -1.44 -8.38 13.41
N TYR A 35 -2.56 -7.94 14.00
CA TYR A 35 -3.81 -7.79 13.26
C TYR A 35 -3.72 -6.58 12.33
N ALA A 36 -3.82 -6.84 11.02
CA ALA A 36 -3.93 -5.82 9.99
C ALA A 36 -5.24 -6.02 9.22
N HIS A 37 -6.23 -5.15 9.47
CA HIS A 37 -7.57 -5.25 8.87
C HIS A 37 -7.52 -5.31 7.33
N GLY A 38 -6.64 -4.53 6.70
CA GLY A 38 -6.45 -4.56 5.24
C GLY A 38 -5.99 -5.91 4.71
N PHE A 39 -5.11 -6.63 5.44
CA PHE A 39 -4.67 -7.97 5.01
C PHE A 39 -5.76 -9.02 5.21
N GLN A 40 -6.56 -8.89 6.28
CA GLN A 40 -7.71 -9.76 6.49
C GLN A 40 -8.78 -9.55 5.41
N PHE A 41 -9.01 -8.30 5.04
CA PHE A 41 -9.89 -7.94 3.93
C PHE A 41 -9.40 -8.55 2.61
N LEU A 42 -8.14 -8.37 2.24
CA LEU A 42 -7.55 -8.95 1.02
C LEU A 42 -7.61 -10.50 1.05
N ALA A 43 -7.29 -11.12 2.18
CA ALA A 43 -7.44 -12.57 2.35
C ALA A 43 -8.89 -13.04 2.17
N ASN A 44 -9.86 -12.27 2.65
CA ASN A 44 -11.27 -12.51 2.39
C ASN A 44 -11.64 -12.33 0.91
N ARG A 45 -10.99 -11.42 0.17
CA ARG A 45 -11.18 -11.26 -1.29
C ARG A 45 -10.45 -12.31 -2.13
N GLY A 46 -9.70 -13.21 -1.49
CA GLY A 46 -9.03 -14.34 -2.14
C GLY A 46 -7.53 -14.14 -2.38
N TYR A 47 -6.94 -13.05 -1.88
CA TYR A 47 -5.52 -12.76 -2.04
C TYR A 47 -4.69 -13.25 -0.85
N SER A 48 -3.61 -13.98 -1.11
CA SER A 48 -2.62 -14.23 -0.06
C SER A 48 -1.65 -13.05 0.03
N VAL A 49 -1.37 -12.55 1.23
CA VAL A 49 -0.48 -11.39 1.43
C VAL A 49 0.82 -11.86 2.08
N LEU A 50 1.93 -11.70 1.37
CA LEU A 50 3.28 -11.96 1.86
C LEU A 50 3.95 -10.64 2.26
N SER A 51 4.23 -10.46 3.54
CA SER A 51 4.99 -9.32 4.06
C SER A 51 6.42 -9.76 4.40
N VAL A 52 7.41 -9.21 3.72
CA VAL A 52 8.82 -9.62 3.85
C VAL A 52 9.60 -8.56 4.64
N ASN A 53 10.37 -9.01 5.63
CA ASN A 53 11.35 -8.17 6.33
C ASN A 53 12.64 -8.13 5.50
N PHE A 54 12.73 -7.12 4.64
CA PHE A 54 13.86 -6.88 3.75
C PHE A 54 15.09 -6.32 4.48
N ARG A 55 16.25 -6.33 3.82
CA ARG A 55 17.48 -5.72 4.39
C ARG A 55 17.24 -4.24 4.67
N GLY A 56 17.39 -3.83 5.92
CA GLY A 56 16.97 -2.52 6.39
C GLY A 56 15.89 -2.58 7.45
N SER A 57 15.05 -3.62 7.47
CA SER A 57 13.98 -3.77 8.48
C SER A 57 14.56 -3.82 9.90
N ALA A 58 13.81 -3.26 10.84
CA ALA A 58 14.12 -3.31 12.26
C ALA A 58 13.98 -4.74 12.83
N GLY A 59 14.52 -4.98 14.04
CA GLY A 59 14.33 -6.24 14.77
C GLY A 59 15.34 -7.36 14.49
N TYR A 60 16.24 -7.21 13.50
CA TYR A 60 17.23 -8.24 13.10
C TYR A 60 18.69 -7.82 13.38
N GLY A 61 18.88 -6.84 14.27
CA GLY A 61 20.19 -6.32 14.66
C GLY A 61 20.69 -5.16 13.78
N LYS A 62 21.55 -4.33 14.38
CA LYS A 62 22.05 -3.08 13.76
C LYS A 62 22.73 -3.31 12.41
N ALA A 63 23.46 -4.42 12.25
CA ALA A 63 24.14 -4.74 11.00
C ALA A 63 23.15 -5.01 9.86
N PHE A 64 22.04 -5.72 10.12
CA PHE A 64 21.01 -5.97 9.11
C PHE A 64 20.28 -4.68 8.71
N GLN A 65 19.99 -3.83 9.70
CA GLN A 65 19.35 -2.54 9.48
C GLN A 65 20.26 -1.58 8.70
N ALA A 66 21.54 -1.46 9.10
CA ALA A 66 22.54 -0.58 8.50
C ALA A 66 22.77 -0.83 7.00
N VAL A 67 22.62 -2.07 6.54
CA VAL A 67 22.77 -2.41 5.10
C VAL A 67 21.66 -1.77 4.25
N GLY A 68 20.47 -1.50 4.81
CA GLY A 68 19.39 -0.80 4.12
C GLY A 68 19.54 0.72 4.04
N PHE A 69 20.42 1.33 4.85
CA PHE A 69 20.52 2.78 5.00
C PHE A 69 21.50 3.49 4.04
N ARG A 70 22.14 2.77 3.12
CA ARG A 70 23.28 3.32 2.35
C ARG A 70 22.92 4.30 1.22
N ALA A 71 21.65 4.70 1.07
CA ALA A 71 21.22 5.68 0.06
C ALA A 71 19.85 6.36 0.34
N PHE A 72 19.62 6.88 1.56
CA PHE A 72 18.40 7.67 1.82
C PHE A 72 18.57 9.15 1.46
N GLY A 73 17.51 9.74 0.88
CA GLY A 73 17.42 11.13 0.40
C GLY A 73 17.98 12.18 1.38
N ARG A 74 18.77 13.12 0.84
CA ARG A 74 19.53 14.14 1.57
C ARG A 74 18.65 15.37 1.94
N ALA A 75 19.25 16.40 2.57
CA ALA A 75 18.76 17.76 2.86
C ALA A 75 17.38 17.98 3.54
N MET A 76 16.91 16.95 4.24
CA MET A 76 15.56 16.71 4.80
C MET A 76 14.86 17.72 5.74
N GLN A 77 15.36 18.94 6.01
CA GLN A 77 14.72 19.78 7.07
C GLN A 77 14.20 21.15 6.63
N ASP A 78 14.74 21.78 5.58
CA ASP A 78 14.05 22.89 4.90
C ASP A 78 13.01 22.37 3.87
N ASP A 79 13.13 21.08 3.53
CA ASP A 79 12.34 20.36 2.55
C ASP A 79 10.90 20.06 2.96
N ILE A 80 10.42 20.18 4.20
CA ILE A 80 9.13 19.55 4.57
C ILE A 80 7.91 20.27 3.94
N VAL A 81 7.97 21.60 3.78
CA VAL A 81 6.92 22.38 3.10
C VAL A 81 7.04 22.25 1.57
N ASP A 82 8.25 22.40 1.03
CA ASP A 82 8.55 22.20 -0.40
C ASP A 82 8.35 20.74 -0.83
N ALA A 83 8.58 19.76 0.04
CA ALA A 83 8.37 18.33 -0.19
C ALA A 83 6.89 18.00 -0.26
N THR A 84 6.00 18.73 0.42
CA THR A 84 4.57 18.45 0.29
C THR A 84 4.09 18.81 -1.12
N GLN A 85 4.52 19.96 -1.65
CA GLN A 85 4.25 20.36 -3.04
C GLN A 85 5.04 19.48 -4.04
N TRP A 86 6.32 19.22 -3.78
CA TRP A 86 7.16 18.35 -4.59
C TRP A 86 6.67 16.90 -4.62
N LEU A 87 6.09 16.36 -3.55
CA LEU A 87 5.55 14.99 -3.52
C LEU A 87 4.30 14.88 -4.40
N VAL A 88 3.45 15.92 -4.41
CA VAL A 88 2.34 16.01 -5.37
C VAL A 88 2.92 16.09 -6.79
N GLU A 89 3.88 16.99 -7.04
CA GLU A 89 4.56 17.08 -8.34
C GLU A 89 5.29 15.78 -8.74
N GLN A 90 5.88 15.03 -7.81
CA GLN A 90 6.51 13.74 -8.08
C GLN A 90 5.47 12.70 -8.45
N THR A 91 4.33 12.69 -7.75
CA THR A 91 3.21 11.81 -8.07
C THR A 91 2.69 12.14 -9.47
N GLU A 92 2.45 13.42 -9.76
CA GLU A 92 2.03 13.88 -11.08
C GLU A 92 3.05 13.55 -12.18
N ARG A 93 4.35 13.73 -11.92
CA ARG A 93 5.42 13.37 -12.87
C ARG A 93 5.49 11.87 -13.11
N PHE A 94 5.31 11.05 -12.08
CA PHE A 94 5.23 9.61 -12.23
C PHE A 94 4.00 9.21 -13.04
N VAL A 95 2.85 9.83 -12.78
CA VAL A 95 1.60 9.62 -13.52
C VAL A 95 1.79 9.99 -14.99
N GLN A 96 2.34 11.17 -15.27
CA GLN A 96 2.65 11.60 -16.63
C GLN A 96 3.60 10.63 -17.33
N ALA A 97 4.70 10.23 -16.66
CA ALA A 97 5.64 9.28 -17.23
C ALA A 97 5.00 7.90 -17.49
N ALA A 98 4.11 7.44 -16.62
CA ALA A 98 3.36 6.19 -16.81
C ALA A 98 2.39 6.29 -17.99
N GLN A 99 1.70 7.42 -18.14
CA GLN A 99 0.81 7.72 -19.26
C GLN A 99 1.58 7.80 -20.59
N ASP A 100 2.70 8.53 -20.62
CA ASP A 100 3.57 8.66 -21.78
C ASP A 100 4.13 7.28 -22.22
N ALA A 101 4.35 6.39 -21.25
CA ALA A 101 4.76 5.01 -21.48
C ALA A 101 3.59 4.06 -21.85
N GLY A 102 2.37 4.59 -22.01
CA GLY A 102 1.17 3.83 -22.38
C GLY A 102 0.73 2.80 -21.33
N LYS A 103 0.99 3.06 -20.05
CA LYS A 103 0.57 2.17 -18.95
C LYS A 103 -0.89 2.43 -18.58
N ASP A 104 -1.63 1.36 -18.29
CA ASP A 104 -2.94 1.44 -17.64
C ASP A 104 -2.73 1.87 -16.19
N ILE A 105 -3.04 3.13 -15.87
CA ILE A 105 -2.82 3.75 -14.56
C ILE A 105 -4.12 4.34 -14.04
N GLU A 106 -4.40 4.09 -12.77
CA GLU A 106 -5.48 4.72 -12.02
C GLU A 106 -4.88 5.59 -10.92
N THR A 107 -5.40 6.81 -10.75
CA THR A 107 -4.95 7.78 -9.74
C THR A 107 -6.09 8.19 -8.85
N LEU A 108 -5.84 8.24 -7.55
CA LEU A 108 -6.81 8.66 -6.54
C LEU A 108 -6.16 9.71 -5.64
N TYR A 109 -6.78 10.88 -5.55
CA TYR A 109 -6.33 12.01 -4.74
C TYR A 109 -7.39 12.32 -3.68
N PHE A 110 -6.93 12.63 -2.46
CA PHE A 110 -7.77 13.03 -1.34
C PHE A 110 -7.28 14.36 -0.79
N ASP A 111 -7.94 15.45 -1.16
CA ASP A 111 -7.53 16.81 -0.80
C ASP A 111 -7.68 17.12 0.71
N ASP A 112 -8.46 16.30 1.41
CA ASP A 112 -8.72 16.38 2.85
C ASP A 112 -7.92 15.36 3.69
N GLU A 113 -6.92 14.70 3.09
CA GLU A 113 -6.03 13.76 3.77
C GLU A 113 -4.56 14.18 3.72
N GLY A 114 -3.75 13.56 4.58
CA GLY A 114 -2.29 13.73 4.60
C GLY A 114 -1.56 12.42 4.30
N HIS A 115 -0.50 12.14 5.07
CA HIS A 115 0.25 10.87 4.97
C HIS A 115 -0.60 9.62 5.30
N TRP A 116 -1.69 9.81 6.04
CA TRP A 116 -2.64 8.77 6.43
C TRP A 116 -4.05 9.15 5.96
N ASP A 117 -4.89 8.14 5.75
CA ASP A 117 -6.30 8.27 5.42
C ASP A 117 -7.17 8.14 6.69
N TYR A 118 -7.35 9.25 7.41
CA TYR A 118 -8.07 9.26 8.69
C TYR A 118 -9.59 9.30 8.53
N HIS A 119 -10.10 9.94 7.49
CA HIS A 119 -11.53 9.94 7.23
C HIS A 119 -11.92 8.55 6.74
N TRP A 120 -12.78 7.89 7.52
CA TRP A 120 -13.23 6.54 7.24
C TRP A 120 -13.87 6.43 5.85
N THR A 121 -14.49 7.51 5.37
CA THR A 121 -15.08 7.63 4.03
C THR A 121 -14.01 7.49 2.93
N ASN A 122 -12.89 8.20 3.08
CA ASN A 122 -11.74 8.12 2.16
C ASN A 122 -11.05 6.76 2.24
N ASN A 123 -10.92 6.18 3.45
CA ASN A 123 -10.39 4.83 3.63
C ASN A 123 -11.24 3.78 2.88
N VAL A 124 -12.57 3.90 2.92
CA VAL A 124 -13.48 3.02 2.17
C VAL A 124 -13.29 3.20 0.67
N ILE A 125 -13.30 4.45 0.16
CA ILE A 125 -13.07 4.73 -1.28
C ILE A 125 -11.75 4.12 -1.74
N ARG A 126 -10.66 4.38 -1.02
CA ARG A 126 -9.32 3.84 -1.34
C ARG A 126 -9.35 2.32 -1.37
N THR A 127 -9.90 1.69 -0.34
CA THR A 127 -9.97 0.24 -0.21
C THR A 127 -10.76 -0.39 -1.35
N ARG A 128 -11.89 0.20 -1.73
CA ARG A 128 -12.73 -0.26 -2.85
C ARG A 128 -12.03 -0.13 -4.19
N ARG A 129 -11.36 1.00 -4.44
CA ARG A 129 -10.59 1.20 -5.67
C ARG A 129 -9.44 0.21 -5.81
N VAL A 130 -8.71 -0.04 -4.72
CA VAL A 130 -7.66 -1.07 -4.71
C VAL A 130 -8.25 -2.46 -4.95
N GLU A 131 -9.38 -2.80 -4.32
CA GLU A 131 -10.05 -4.09 -4.54
C GLU A 131 -10.45 -4.30 -6.00
N ASP A 132 -11.09 -3.31 -6.61
CA ASP A 132 -11.57 -3.39 -8.00
C ASP A 132 -10.40 -3.47 -8.99
N PHE A 133 -9.35 -2.67 -8.76
CA PHE A 133 -8.13 -2.73 -9.55
C PHE A 133 -7.48 -4.12 -9.48
N LEU A 134 -7.31 -4.66 -8.27
CA LEU A 134 -6.74 -5.99 -8.09
C LEU A 134 -7.62 -7.07 -8.72
N ALA A 135 -8.94 -6.98 -8.58
CA ALA A 135 -9.86 -7.96 -9.17
C ALA A 135 -9.77 -7.96 -10.70
N LYS A 136 -9.66 -6.77 -11.32
CA LYS A 136 -9.48 -6.59 -12.76
C LYS A 136 -8.14 -7.14 -13.26
N HIS A 137 -7.05 -6.91 -12.54
CA HIS A 137 -5.69 -7.17 -13.05
C HIS A 137 -5.02 -8.45 -12.53
N LEU A 138 -5.37 -8.89 -11.33
CA LEU A 138 -4.76 -10.03 -10.64
C LEU A 138 -5.76 -11.18 -10.42
N GLY A 139 -7.05 -10.95 -10.67
CA GLY A 139 -8.14 -11.86 -10.33
C GLY A 139 -8.55 -11.74 -8.86
N GLY A 140 -9.36 -12.68 -8.36
CA GLY A 140 -9.94 -12.59 -7.01
C GLY A 140 -11.38 -12.08 -7.04
N ARG A 141 -11.89 -11.62 -5.89
CA ARG A 141 -13.28 -11.16 -5.75
C ARG A 141 -13.33 -9.65 -5.57
N SER A 142 -14.20 -8.99 -6.33
CA SER A 142 -14.71 -7.66 -6.01
C SER A 142 -16.13 -7.76 -5.44
N GLY A 143 -16.46 -6.92 -4.46
CA GLY A 143 -17.83 -6.75 -3.95
C GLY A 143 -18.76 -6.01 -4.91
N GLY A 144 -18.22 -5.22 -5.85
CA GLY A 144 -19.01 -4.35 -6.71
C GLY A 144 -19.68 -3.20 -5.94
N TRP A 145 -20.96 -2.95 -6.23
CA TRP A 145 -21.74 -1.82 -5.73
C TRP A 145 -21.87 -1.82 -4.19
N ASP A 146 -21.55 -0.70 -3.53
CA ASP A 146 -21.70 -0.51 -2.08
C ASP A 146 -22.68 0.64 -1.80
N MET A 147 -23.67 0.41 -0.92
CA MET A 147 -24.65 1.41 -0.47
C MET A 147 -23.99 2.61 0.23
N ILE A 148 -22.76 2.44 0.72
CA ILE A 148 -22.00 3.48 1.38
C ILE A 148 -21.53 4.53 0.36
N GLU A 149 -21.04 4.14 -0.82
CA GLU A 149 -20.45 5.05 -1.81
C GLU A 149 -21.38 6.20 -2.25
N PRO A 150 -22.66 5.97 -2.59
CA PRO A 150 -23.62 7.05 -2.89
C PRO A 150 -23.94 7.94 -1.68
N ALA A 151 -23.82 7.41 -0.47
CA ALA A 151 -24.10 8.13 0.76
C ALA A 151 -22.90 8.96 1.25
N LEU A 152 -21.68 8.68 0.79
CA LEU A 152 -20.44 9.35 1.23
C LEU A 152 -20.48 10.89 1.18
N PRO A 153 -21.05 11.54 0.14
CA PRO A 153 -21.15 13.00 0.11
C PRO A 153 -22.02 13.59 1.23
N TYR A 154 -22.88 12.77 1.86
CA TYR A 154 -23.82 13.16 2.90
C TYR A 154 -23.37 12.78 4.32
N LEU A 155 -22.20 12.15 4.45
CA LEU A 155 -21.64 11.67 5.72
C LEU A 155 -20.44 12.50 6.21
N LYS A 156 -20.12 13.60 5.52
CA LYS A 156 -19.10 14.59 5.91
C LYS A 156 -19.64 15.61 6.90
#